data_AF-A0A1Q5HPG2-F1
#
_entry.id   AF-A0A1Q5HPG2-F1
#
_cell.length_a   1.000
_cell.length_b   1.000
_cell.length_c   1.000
_cell.angle_alpha   90.00
_cell.angle_beta   90.00
_cell.angle_gamma   90.00
#
_symmetry.space_group_name_H-M   'P 1'
#
loop_
_entity.id
_entity.type
_entity.pdbx_description
1 polymer ?
#
loop_
_entity_poly.entity_id
_entity_poly.type
_entity_poly.pdbx_seq_one_letter_code
_entity_poly.pdbx_strand_id
1 'polypeptide(L)'
;MLLVLQQGRWVAPDRSSSTYREVFGDDAVAPQFLPLSRMTANRRWLDDISEDYRGFYLGQPDRQSPPGDVDPDRSLLIGDLGPDRPFALDYRPSSVAPSVIYLSTAADWIEVAPNIEMLIERLGI
;
A
#
# COMPACT_ATOMS: atom_id res chain seq x y z
N MET A 1 4.45 -4.53 13.07
CA MET A 1 4.82 -3.36 12.21
C MET A 1 5.76 -2.37 12.90
N LEU A 2 5.33 -1.61 13.93
CA LEU A 2 6.16 -0.56 14.56
C LEU A 2 7.53 -1.04 15.03
N LEU A 3 7.62 -2.22 15.64
CA LEU A 3 8.86 -2.74 16.23
C LEU A 3 9.92 -3.13 15.17
N VAL A 4 9.49 -3.58 13.98
CA VAL A 4 10.39 -3.95 12.87
C VAL A 4 10.93 -2.70 12.16
N LEU A 5 10.05 -1.72 11.92
CA LEU A 5 10.44 -0.43 11.32
C LEU A 5 11.32 0.40 12.27
N GLN A 6 11.01 0.42 13.57
CA GLN A 6 11.76 1.17 14.58
C GLN A 6 13.18 0.64 14.82
N GLN A 7 13.42 -0.65 14.59
CA GLN A 7 14.75 -1.26 14.78
C GLN A 7 15.65 -1.13 13.54
N GLY A 8 15.17 -0.56 12.43
CA GLY A 8 15.93 -0.51 11.18
C GLY A 8 16.27 -1.90 10.62
N ARG A 9 15.54 -2.94 11.05
CA ARG A 9 15.78 -4.35 10.70
C ARG A 9 14.97 -4.82 9.51
N TRP A 10 14.23 -3.93 8.86
CA TRP A 10 13.55 -4.28 7.64
C TRP A 10 14.58 -4.63 6.56
N VAL A 11 14.64 -5.91 6.21
CA VAL A 11 15.36 -6.41 5.04
C VAL A 11 14.29 -6.71 4.01
N ALA A 12 14.17 -5.82 3.02
CA ALA A 12 13.30 -6.07 1.88
C ALA A 12 13.65 -7.44 1.27
N PRO A 13 12.66 -8.26 0.87
CA PRO A 13 12.91 -9.36 -0.05
C PRO A 13 13.78 -8.85 -1.21
N ASP A 14 14.73 -9.69 -1.64
CA ASP A 14 15.60 -9.34 -2.77
C ASP A 14 14.73 -8.89 -3.95
N ARG A 15 15.10 -7.77 -4.58
CA ARG A 15 14.40 -7.20 -5.72
C ARG A 15 14.33 -8.18 -6.90
N SER A 16 15.26 -9.14 -6.96
CA SER A 16 15.25 -10.20 -7.97
C SER A 16 14.25 -11.35 -7.69
N SER A 17 13.63 -11.37 -6.50
CA SER A 17 12.65 -12.37 -6.10
C SER A 17 11.31 -12.17 -6.80
N SER A 18 10.64 -13.27 -7.15
CA SER A 18 9.25 -13.27 -7.64
C SER A 18 8.23 -12.87 -6.56
N THR A 19 8.65 -12.79 -5.30
CA THR A 19 7.79 -12.50 -4.13
C THR A 19 6.92 -11.26 -4.33
N TYR A 20 7.46 -10.14 -4.83
CA TYR A 20 6.63 -8.93 -5.02
C TYR A 20 5.56 -9.14 -6.08
N ARG A 21 5.88 -9.79 -7.19
CA ARG A 21 4.91 -10.11 -8.23
C ARG A 21 3.84 -11.08 -7.73
N GLU A 22 4.21 -12.05 -6.90
CA GLU A 22 3.28 -13.00 -6.30
C GLU A 22 2.31 -12.34 -5.30
N VAL A 23 2.77 -11.33 -4.55
CA VAL A 23 1.97 -10.65 -3.52
C VAL A 23 1.17 -9.47 -4.06
N PHE A 24 1.77 -8.66 -4.92
CA PHE A 24 1.20 -7.40 -5.41
C PHE A 24 0.74 -7.47 -6.86
N GLY A 25 1.03 -8.55 -7.58
CA GLY A 25 0.79 -8.65 -9.03
C GLY A 25 1.80 -7.90 -9.90
N ASP A 26 2.67 -7.08 -9.29
CA ASP A 26 3.63 -6.20 -9.97
C ASP A 26 5.08 -6.44 -9.49
N ASP A 27 6.04 -6.15 -10.37
CA ASP A 27 7.44 -6.08 -9.98
C ASP A 27 7.73 -4.84 -9.12
N ALA A 28 8.61 -5.00 -8.14
CA ALA A 28 9.09 -3.89 -7.32
C ALA A 28 10.36 -3.27 -7.91
N VAL A 29 10.35 -1.94 -8.07
CA VAL A 29 11.50 -1.16 -8.56
C VAL A 29 12.38 -0.71 -7.39
N ALA A 30 11.75 -0.16 -6.36
CA ALA A 30 12.41 0.34 -5.16
C ALA A 30 11.48 0.13 -3.95
N PRO A 31 11.18 -1.13 -3.59
CA PRO A 31 10.26 -1.41 -2.50
C PRO A 31 10.76 -0.76 -1.22
N GLN A 32 9.86 -0.16 -0.46
CA GLN A 32 10.14 0.38 0.87
C GLN A 32 8.86 0.47 1.71
N PHE A 33 9.01 0.29 3.02
CA PHE A 33 8.05 0.85 3.97
C PHE A 33 8.42 2.30 4.26
N LEU A 34 7.42 3.18 4.31
CA LEU A 34 7.63 4.56 4.69
C LEU A 34 8.12 4.64 6.15
N PRO A 35 9.08 5.51 6.47
CA PRO A 35 9.43 5.78 7.87
C PRO A 35 8.23 6.39 8.59
N LEU A 36 8.13 6.20 9.91
CA LEU A 36 7.02 6.73 10.73
C LEU A 36 6.78 8.24 10.53
N SER A 37 7.85 9.02 10.29
CA SER A 37 7.77 10.46 10.02
C SER A 37 7.07 10.82 8.70
N ARG A 38 6.98 9.86 7.77
CA ARG A 38 6.33 10.01 6.46
C ARG A 38 5.00 9.26 6.37
N MET A 39 4.64 8.46 7.38
CA MET A 39 3.29 7.92 7.50
C MET A 39 2.35 9.09 7.81
N THR A 40 1.69 9.59 6.76
CA THR A 40 0.81 10.74 6.84
C THR A 40 -0.61 10.25 7.06
N ALA A 41 -1.24 10.71 8.14
CA ALA A 41 -2.66 10.49 8.37
C ALA A 41 -3.47 11.01 7.17
N ASN A 42 -4.53 10.25 6.86
CA ASN A 42 -5.64 10.43 5.94
C ASN A 42 -5.72 11.79 5.19
N ARG A 43 -5.98 11.70 3.88
CA ARG A 43 -6.12 12.76 2.86
C ARG A 43 -4.90 13.64 2.55
N ARG A 44 -3.99 13.87 3.49
CA ARG A 44 -2.81 14.74 3.26
C ARG A 44 -1.93 14.33 2.08
N TRP A 45 -1.83 13.03 1.79
CA TRP A 45 -1.01 12.56 0.67
C TRP A 45 -1.54 13.01 -0.71
N LEU A 46 -2.82 13.41 -0.80
CA LEU A 46 -3.41 14.01 -2.01
C LEU A 46 -3.08 15.50 -2.17
N ASP A 47 -2.61 16.17 -1.11
CA ASP A 47 -2.30 17.61 -1.18
C ASP A 47 -1.11 17.88 -2.10
N ASP A 48 -0.16 16.93 -2.17
CA ASP A 48 1.02 16.99 -3.03
C ASP A 48 0.75 16.51 -4.47
N ILE A 49 -0.45 15.97 -4.73
CA ILE A 49 -0.86 15.48 -6.06
C ILE A 49 -1.70 16.55 -6.74
N SER A 50 -1.31 16.94 -7.96
CA SER A 50 -2.07 17.91 -8.76
C SER A 50 -3.48 17.39 -9.04
N GLU A 51 -4.45 18.30 -9.14
CA GLU A 51 -5.86 17.96 -9.33
C GLU A 51 -6.10 17.08 -10.56
N ASP A 52 -5.33 17.31 -11.63
CA ASP A 52 -5.39 16.54 -12.88
C ASP A 52 -5.09 15.04 -12.69
N TYR A 53 -4.29 14.69 -11.68
CA TYR A 53 -3.89 13.30 -11.41
C TYR A 53 -4.62 12.68 -10.22
N ARG A 54 -5.33 13.45 -9.40
CA ARG A 54 -6.02 12.90 -8.21
C ARG A 54 -6.99 11.75 -8.54
N GLY A 55 -7.71 11.86 -9.65
CA GLY A 55 -8.63 10.80 -10.09
C GLY A 55 -7.94 9.46 -10.36
N PHE A 56 -6.72 9.50 -10.90
CA PHE A 56 -5.90 8.29 -11.12
C PHE A 56 -5.53 7.63 -9.78
N TYR A 57 -5.05 8.42 -8.82
CA TYR A 57 -4.63 7.90 -7.53
C TYR A 57 -5.78 7.46 -6.62
N LEU A 58 -6.97 8.06 -6.78
CA LEU A 58 -8.15 7.67 -6.02
C LEU A 58 -8.77 6.37 -6.54
N GLY A 59 -8.57 6.05 -7.82
CA GLY A 59 -9.22 4.90 -8.46
C GLY A 59 -10.73 5.09 -8.62
N GLN A 60 -11.44 4.00 -8.87
CA GLN A 60 -12.91 3.97 -8.99
C GLN A 60 -13.44 2.71 -8.29
N PRO A 61 -14.53 2.81 -7.50
CA PRO A 61 -15.07 1.65 -6.81
C PRO A 61 -15.40 0.52 -7.77
N ASP A 62 -14.87 -0.67 -7.52
CA ASP A 62 -15.16 -1.88 -8.29
C ASP A 62 -15.97 -2.87 -7.44
N ARG A 63 -17.14 -3.27 -7.95
CA ARG A 63 -18.01 -4.24 -7.29
C ARG A 63 -17.64 -5.69 -7.60
N GLN A 64 -16.95 -5.94 -8.71
CA GLN A 64 -16.49 -7.26 -9.11
C GLN A 64 -15.17 -7.60 -8.41
N SER A 65 -14.30 -6.60 -8.26
CA SER A 65 -12.99 -6.72 -7.62
C SER A 65 -12.78 -5.58 -6.60
N PRO A 66 -13.48 -5.60 -5.45
CA PRO A 66 -13.31 -4.56 -4.45
C PRO A 66 -11.85 -4.49 -3.92
N PRO A 67 -11.36 -3.29 -3.57
CA PRO A 67 -12.13 -2.05 -3.56
C PRO A 67 -12.18 -1.29 -4.89
N GLY A 68 -11.15 -1.37 -5.75
CA GLY A 68 -11.02 -0.59 -6.98
C GLY A 68 -10.65 0.89 -6.75
N ASP A 69 -11.00 1.43 -5.59
CA ASP A 69 -10.66 2.79 -5.13
C ASP A 69 -10.01 2.79 -3.74
N VAL A 70 -9.55 3.97 -3.32
CA VAL A 70 -9.11 4.25 -1.96
C VAL A 70 -9.95 5.38 -1.36
N ASP A 71 -10.37 5.20 -0.12
CA ASP A 71 -10.95 6.29 0.67
C ASP A 71 -9.80 7.03 1.37
N PRO A 72 -9.47 8.26 0.96
CA PRO A 72 -8.37 9.01 1.54
C PRO A 72 -8.62 9.35 3.01
N ASP A 73 -9.87 9.44 3.45
CA ASP A 73 -10.26 9.72 4.83
C ASP A 73 -10.25 8.46 5.71
N ARG A 74 -9.99 7.29 5.13
CA ARG A 74 -9.92 5.99 5.81
C ARG A 74 -8.72 5.14 5.35
N SER A 75 -7.65 5.79 4.87
CA SER A 75 -6.45 5.09 4.42
C SER A 75 -5.15 5.75 4.90
N LEU A 76 -4.16 4.91 5.21
CA LEU A 76 -2.83 5.33 5.62
C LEU A 76 -1.78 4.76 4.67
N LEU A 77 -1.05 5.62 3.96
CA LEU A 77 0.10 5.17 3.17
C LEU A 77 1.18 4.62 4.09
N ILE A 78 1.65 3.40 3.82
CA ILE A 78 2.66 2.72 4.63
C ILE A 78 3.91 2.32 3.84
N GLY A 79 3.89 2.41 2.52
CA GLY A 79 5.02 2.05 1.67
C GLY A 79 4.73 2.24 0.19
N ASP A 80 5.73 1.95 -0.62
CA ASP A 80 5.65 1.92 -2.07
C ASP A 80 6.54 0.82 -2.67
N LEU A 81 6.18 0.32 -3.85
CA LEU A 81 7.01 -0.58 -4.65
C LEU A 81 7.94 0.18 -5.63
N GLY A 82 7.84 1.51 -5.65
CA GLY A 82 8.48 2.38 -6.62
C GLY A 82 7.60 3.60 -6.95
N PRO A 83 8.02 4.42 -7.92
CA PRO A 83 7.27 5.60 -8.34
C PRO A 83 5.82 5.24 -8.70
N ASP A 84 4.88 6.01 -8.12
CA ASP A 84 3.44 5.90 -8.36
C ASP A 84 2.84 4.52 -8.04
N ARG A 85 3.50 3.74 -7.16
CA ARG A 85 3.09 2.40 -6.73
C ARG A 85 2.95 2.29 -5.20
N PRO A 86 2.12 3.15 -4.56
CA PRO A 86 1.93 3.11 -3.12
C PRO A 86 1.12 1.89 -2.67
N PHE A 87 1.36 1.45 -1.44
CA PHE A 87 0.45 0.58 -0.71
C PHE A 87 0.09 1.18 0.65
N ALA A 88 -1.12 0.87 1.11
CA ALA A 88 -1.79 1.55 2.20
C ALA A 88 -2.53 0.57 3.11
N LEU A 89 -2.75 0.97 4.36
CA LEU A 89 -3.77 0.36 5.20
C LEU A 89 -5.13 0.93 4.83
N ASP A 90 -6.12 0.06 4.59
CA ASP A 90 -7.51 0.41 4.36
C ASP A 90 -8.36 0.10 5.59
N TYR A 91 -8.86 1.14 6.23
CA TYR A 91 -9.69 1.05 7.42
C TYR A 91 -11.18 0.93 7.09
N ARG A 92 -11.57 0.85 5.81
CA ARG A 92 -12.97 0.66 5.38
C ARG A 92 -13.62 -0.59 5.98
N PRO A 93 -12.96 -1.77 5.92
CA PRO A 93 -13.54 -3.00 6.47
C PRO A 93 -13.49 -3.05 8.01
N SER A 94 -12.46 -2.45 8.62
CA SER A 94 -12.23 -2.53 10.07
C SER A 94 -11.31 -1.41 10.58
N SER A 95 -11.64 -0.84 11.74
CA SER A 95 -10.81 0.16 12.41
C SER A 95 -9.64 -0.42 13.22
N VAL A 96 -9.69 -1.71 13.56
CA VAL A 96 -8.72 -2.39 14.42
C VAL A 96 -7.85 -3.40 13.66
N ALA A 97 -8.30 -3.84 12.50
CA ALA A 97 -7.60 -4.79 11.63
C ALA A 97 -7.79 -4.35 10.17
N PRO A 98 -7.17 -3.23 9.76
CA PRO A 98 -7.28 -2.75 8.38
C PRO A 98 -6.64 -3.74 7.42
N SER A 99 -7.21 -3.86 6.22
CA SER A 99 -6.57 -4.61 5.14
C SER A 99 -5.41 -3.80 4.55
N VAL A 100 -4.56 -4.47 3.77
CA VAL A 100 -3.52 -3.80 3.00
C VAL A 100 -3.95 -3.75 1.54
N ILE A 101 -4.00 -2.55 0.99
CA ILE A 101 -4.35 -2.29 -0.41
C ILE A 101 -3.15 -1.70 -1.16
N TYR A 102 -3.09 -1.91 -2.47
CA TYR A 102 -2.01 -1.46 -3.35
C TYR A 102 -2.59 -0.83 -4.61
N LEU A 103 -2.01 0.29 -5.06
CA LEU A 103 -2.33 0.90 -6.35
C LEU A 103 -1.55 0.19 -7.45
N SER A 104 -2.26 -0.61 -8.25
CA SER A 104 -1.65 -1.41 -9.31
C SER A 104 -1.29 -0.57 -10.53
N THR A 105 -0.48 -1.15 -11.42
CA THR A 105 -0.19 -0.56 -12.75
C THR A 105 -1.43 -0.36 -13.64
N ALA A 106 -2.55 -1.03 -13.35
CA ALA A 106 -3.83 -0.83 -14.03
C ALA A 106 -4.67 0.33 -13.42
N ALA A 107 -4.12 1.06 -12.46
CA ALA A 107 -4.75 2.21 -11.78
C ALA A 107 -5.98 1.84 -10.93
N ASP A 108 -6.03 0.61 -10.44
CA ASP A 108 -7.00 0.12 -9.48
C ASP A 108 -6.34 -0.18 -8.13
N TRP A 109 -7.10 0.03 -7.06
CA TRP A 109 -6.69 -0.40 -5.73
C TRP A 109 -7.12 -1.84 -5.49
N ILE A 110 -6.16 -2.71 -5.24
CA ILE A 110 -6.39 -4.13 -4.97
C ILE A 110 -6.01 -4.48 -3.54
N GLU A 111 -6.77 -5.38 -2.90
CA GLU A 111 -6.37 -5.95 -1.62
C GLU A 111 -5.24 -6.98 -1.82
N VAL A 112 -4.10 -6.74 -1.17
CA VAL A 112 -2.92 -7.62 -1.23
C VAL A 112 -2.71 -8.43 0.05
N ALA A 113 -3.35 -8.05 1.15
CA ALA A 113 -3.42 -8.83 2.37
C ALA A 113 -4.60 -8.40 3.27
N PRO A 114 -5.21 -9.32 4.04
CA PRO A 114 -6.29 -9.00 4.97
C PRO A 114 -5.83 -8.19 6.19
N ASN A 115 -4.53 -8.13 6.46
CA ASN A 115 -3.89 -7.32 7.50
C ASN A 115 -2.37 -7.25 7.28
N ILE A 116 -1.69 -6.41 8.07
CA ILE A 116 -0.25 -6.20 7.95
C ILE A 116 0.57 -7.43 8.33
N GLU A 117 0.11 -8.22 9.30
CA GLU A 117 0.77 -9.46 9.72
C GLU A 117 0.83 -10.46 8.56
N MET A 118 -0.27 -10.61 7.82
CA MET A 118 -0.35 -11.47 6.64
C MET A 118 0.49 -10.93 5.48
N LEU A 119 0.58 -9.61 5.29
CA LEU A 119 1.52 -9.04 4.30
C LEU A 119 2.96 -9.41 4.65
N ILE A 120 3.35 -9.24 5.92
CA ILE A 120 4.69 -9.55 6.43
C ILE A 120 5.02 -11.03 6.20
N GLU A 121 4.09 -11.93 6.54
CA GLU A 121 4.24 -13.37 6.30
C GLU A 121 4.42 -13.70 4.82
N ARG A 122 3.59 -13.12 3.94
CA ARG A 122 3.68 -13.33 2.47
C ARG A 122 4.97 -12.81 1.87
N LEU A 123 5.52 -11.75 2.44
CA LEU A 123 6.82 -11.20 2.07
C LEU A 123 7.99 -11.99 2.67
N GLY A 124 7.74 -12.94 3.57
CA GLY A 124 8.78 -13.73 4.23
C GLY A 124 9.64 -12.92 5.20
N ILE A 125 9.07 -11.88 5.83
CA ILE A 125 9.73 -10.96 6.77
C ILE A 125 9.20 -11.08 8.20
#